data_AF-A0AAZ3PU60-F1
#
_entry.id   AF-A0AAZ3PU60-F1
#
_cell.length_a   1.000
_cell.length_b   1.000
_cell.length_c   1.000
_cell.angle_alpha   90.00
_cell.angle_beta   90.00
_cell.angle_gamma   90.00
#
_symmetry.space_group_name_H-M   'P 1'
#
loop_
_entity.id
_entity.type
_entity.pdbx_description
1 polymer ?
#
loop_
_entity_poly.entity_id
_entity_poly.type
_entity_poly.pdbx_seq_one_letter_code
_entity_poly.pdbx_strand_id
1 'polypeptide(L)' 'TTRATACSPRYHPEGEVLEWPSQSPDLNPIENLWKELKTAVHKCSPSNLTELKLFCKEEWENISVSRCAKLIETYPK' A
#
# COMPACT_ATOMS: atom_id res chain seq x y z
N THR A 1 -5.24 29.53 -17.35
CA THR A 1 -3.96 28.84 -17.65
C THR A 1 -3.21 28.61 -16.36
N THR A 2 -3.50 27.51 -15.66
CA THR A 2 -2.84 27.17 -14.39
C THR A 2 -1.81 26.10 -14.66
N ARG A 3 -0.55 26.45 -14.41
CA ARG A 3 0.63 25.61 -14.65
C ARG A 3 0.68 24.52 -13.59
N ALA A 4 0.35 23.28 -13.97
CA ALA A 4 0.62 22.12 -13.15
C ALA A 4 2.14 21.90 -13.10
N THR A 5 2.74 22.15 -11.95
CA THR A 5 4.14 21.81 -11.70
C THR A 5 4.21 20.29 -11.62
N ALA A 6 4.67 19.65 -12.70
CA ALA A 6 5.06 18.24 -12.68
C ALA A 6 6.21 18.09 -11.67
N CYS A 7 6.00 17.29 -10.62
CA CYS A 7 7.10 16.85 -9.77
C CYS A 7 8.11 16.10 -10.66
N SER A 8 9.32 16.67 -10.80
CA SER A 8 10.39 16.08 -11.61
C SER A 8 10.75 14.69 -11.10
N PRO A 9 10.87 13.68 -11.97
CA PRO A 9 11.44 12.39 -11.58
C PRO A 9 12.95 12.57 -11.44
N ARG A 10 13.52 12.25 -10.27
CA ARG A 10 14.98 12.16 -10.12
C ARG A 10 15.43 10.73 -9.81
N TYR A 11 16.22 10.20 -10.77
CA TYR A 11 17.25 9.12 -10.77
C TYR A 11 16.82 7.69 -10.33
N HIS A 12 16.72 6.72 -11.25
CA HIS A 12 17.78 5.79 -11.81
C HIS A 12 18.18 4.66 -10.85
N PRO A 13 18.72 3.49 -11.28
CA PRO A 13 18.45 2.70 -12.49
C PRO A 13 18.33 1.19 -12.16
N GLU A 14 17.45 0.73 -11.27
CA GLU A 14 17.08 -0.71 -11.14
C GLU A 14 15.63 -0.91 -10.66
N GLY A 15 14.73 -0.02 -11.07
CA GLY A 15 13.31 -0.19 -10.81
C GLY A 15 12.54 0.67 -11.78
N GLU A 16 11.76 0.04 -12.66
CA GLU A 16 10.72 0.76 -13.40
C GLU A 16 9.80 1.42 -12.37
N VAL A 17 9.78 2.75 -12.39
CA VAL A 17 8.78 3.50 -11.64
C VAL A 17 7.50 3.38 -12.44
N LEU A 18 6.53 2.62 -11.92
CA LEU A 18 5.18 2.59 -12.47
C LEU A 18 4.63 4.02 -12.46
N GLU A 19 4.20 4.53 -13.62
CA GLU A 19 3.50 5.82 -13.69
C GLU A 19 2.15 5.67 -12.98
N TRP A 20 2.09 6.17 -11.74
CA TRP A 20 0.85 6.20 -10.95
C TRP A 20 -0.01 7.37 -11.42
N PRO A 21 -1.26 7.15 -11.86
CA PRO A 21 -2.19 8.25 -12.05
C PRO A 21 -2.46 8.87 -10.68
N SER A 22 -2.05 10.12 -10.51
CA SER A 22 -2.16 10.91 -9.26
C SER A 22 -3.60 11.13 -8.76
N GLN A 23 -4.61 10.54 -9.43
CA GLN A 23 -6.02 10.74 -9.22
C GLN A 23 -6.79 9.46 -8.85
N SER A 24 -6.12 8.30 -8.71
CA SER A 24 -6.75 7.02 -8.36
C SER A 24 -6.02 6.29 -7.23
N PRO A 25 -6.14 6.74 -5.97
CA PRO A 25 -5.54 6.05 -4.82
C PRO A 25 -6.10 4.64 -4.62
N ASP A 26 -7.32 4.37 -5.10
CA ASP A 26 -7.98 3.07 -5.15
C ASP A 26 -7.28 2.04 -6.06
N LEU A 27 -6.52 2.53 -7.04
CA LEU A 27 -5.71 1.67 -7.91
C LEU A 27 -4.34 1.37 -7.33
N ASN A 28 -3.93 1.97 -6.21
CA ASN A 28 -2.62 1.71 -5.60
C ASN A 28 -2.63 0.41 -4.78
N PRO A 29 -1.89 -0.65 -5.20
CA PRO A 29 -1.70 -1.89 -4.46
C PRO A 29 -1.28 -1.65 -3.01
N ILE A 30 -0.49 -0.60 -2.75
CA ILE A 30 -0.03 -0.25 -1.41
C ILE A 30 -1.20 0.23 -0.55
N GLU A 31 -2.08 1.09 -1.07
CA GLU A 31 -3.27 1.55 -0.33
C GLU A 31 -4.25 0.41 -0.06
N ASN A 32 -4.39 -0.50 -1.02
CA ASN A 32 -5.22 -1.70 -0.86
C ASN A 32 -4.65 -2.64 0.22
N LEU A 33 -3.33 -2.83 0.26
CA LEU A 33 -2.65 -3.59 1.30
C LEU A 33 -2.80 -2.93 2.69
N TRP A 34 -2.65 -1.60 2.76
CA TRP A 34 -2.87 -0.85 4.01
C TRP A 34 -4.31 -0.97 4.51
N LYS A 35 -5.29 -0.94 3.63
CA LYS A 35 -6.71 -1.13 3.98
C LYS A 35 -6.95 -2.52 4.57
N GLU A 36 -6.36 -3.55 3.98
CA GLU A 36 -6.44 -4.93 4.45
C GLU A 36 -5.84 -5.07 5.86
N LEU A 37 -4.61 -4.58 6.04
CA LEU A 37 -3.91 -4.61 7.34
C LEU A 37 -4.69 -3.87 8.43
N LYS A 38 -5.16 -2.63 8.16
CA LYS A 38 -5.97 -1.86 9.12
C LYS A 38 -7.24 -2.60 9.52
N THR A 39 -7.89 -3.27 8.56
CA THR A 39 -9.10 -4.03 8.81
C THR A 39 -8.83 -5.24 9.70
N ALA A 40 -7.72 -5.95 9.48
CA ALA A 40 -7.31 -7.09 10.28
C ALA A 40 -6.98 -6.68 11.71
N VAL A 41 -6.11 -5.68 11.88
CA VAL A 41 -5.72 -5.16 13.20
C VAL A 41 -6.94 -4.63 13.99
N HIS A 42 -7.88 -3.97 13.31
CA HIS A 42 -9.10 -3.47 13.95
C HIS A 42 -10.01 -4.61 14.46
N LYS A 43 -10.06 -5.76 13.79
CA LYS A 43 -10.82 -6.92 14.27
C LYS A 43 -10.28 -7.48 15.58
N CYS A 44 -8.97 -7.36 15.82
CA CYS A 44 -8.33 -7.80 17.06
C CYS A 44 -8.62 -6.87 18.26
N SER A 45 -9.24 -5.70 18.03
CA SER A 45 -9.67 -4.76 19.08
C SER A 45 -8.58 -4.46 20.14
N PRO A 46 -7.38 -3.97 19.74
CA PRO A 46 -6.32 -3.65 20.68
C PRO A 46 -6.75 -2.59 21.69
N SER A 47 -6.48 -2.85 22.97
CA SER A 47 -6.88 -1.98 24.09
C SER A 47 -5.78 -0.99 24.49
N ASN A 48 -4.55 -1.20 24.02
CA ASN A 48 -3.41 -0.34 24.31
C ASN A 48 -2.37 -0.35 23.16
N LEU A 49 -1.37 0.54 23.27
CA LEU A 49 -0.34 0.68 22.24
C LEU A 49 0.54 -0.57 22.07
N THR A 50 0.75 -1.34 23.14
CA THR A 50 1.57 -2.57 23.08
C THR A 50 0.85 -3.65 22.28
N GLU A 51 -0.44 -3.88 22.55
CA GLU A 51 -1.29 -4.79 21.79
C GLU A 51 -1.42 -4.35 20.33
N LEU A 52 -1.63 -3.05 20.08
CA LEU A 52 -1.69 -2.53 18.72
C LEU A 52 -0.41 -2.85 17.93
N LYS A 53 0.76 -2.64 18.53
CA LYS A 53 2.05 -2.96 17.90
C LYS A 53 2.23 -4.46 17.67
N LEU A 54 1.74 -5.30 18.58
CA LEU A 54 1.78 -6.75 18.44
C LEU A 54 0.91 -7.20 17.26
N PHE A 55 -0.36 -6.82 17.26
CA PHE A 55 -1.30 -7.20 16.20
C PHE A 55 -0.88 -6.66 14.83
N CYS A 56 -0.31 -5.45 14.75
CA CYS A 56 0.26 -4.96 13.49
C CYS A 56 1.34 -5.90 12.93
N LYS A 57 2.18 -6.49 13.78
CA LYS A 57 3.20 -7.45 13.34
C LYS A 57 2.59 -8.78 12.97
N GLU A 58 1.73 -9.34 13.82
CA GLU A 58 1.10 -10.64 13.57
C GLU A 58 0.26 -10.63 12.29
N GLU A 59 -0.57 -9.60 12.10
CA GLU A 59 -1.39 -9.46 10.90
C GLU A 59 -0.57 -9.15 9.65
N TRP A 60 0.59 -8.49 9.79
CA TRP A 60 1.51 -8.30 8.67
C TRP A 60 2.10 -9.63 8.19
N GLU A 61 2.57 -10.47 9.12
CA GLU A 61 3.11 -11.80 8.80
C GLU A 61 2.04 -12.74 8.23
N ASN A 62 0.76 -12.54 8.57
CA ASN A 62 -0.36 -13.30 8.01
C ASN A 62 -0.66 -12.96 6.54
N ILE A 63 -0.20 -11.81 6.03
CA ILE A 63 -0.43 -11.46 4.63
C ILE A 63 0.53 -12.25 3.75
N SER A 64 -0.02 -13.12 2.91
CA SER A 64 0.79 -13.97 2.04
C SER A 64 1.46 -13.18 0.91
N VAL A 65 2.65 -13.64 0.49
CA VAL A 65 3.33 -13.10 -0.69
C VAL A 65 2.46 -13.21 -1.96
N SER A 66 1.65 -14.28 -2.06
CA SER A 66 0.71 -14.46 -3.17
C SER A 66 -0.39 -13.39 -3.20
N ARG A 67 -0.80 -12.87 -2.03
CA ARG A 67 -1.75 -11.77 -1.95
C ARG A 67 -1.15 -10.49 -2.52
N CYS A 68 0.10 -10.19 -2.18
CA CYS A 68 0.86 -9.07 -2.75
C CYS A 68 1.02 -9.20 -4.26
N ALA A 69 1.37 -10.38 -4.76
CA ALA A 69 1.47 -10.64 -6.20
C ALA A 69 0.15 -10.38 -6.93
N LYS A 70 -0.97 -10.88 -6.39
CA LYS A 70 -2.30 -10.65 -6.96
C LYS A 70 -2.67 -9.16 -7.02
N LEU A 71 -2.30 -8.37 -6.02
CA LEU A 71 -2.54 -6.92 -6.03
C LEU A 71 -1.79 -6.22 -7.17
N ILE A 72 -0.56 -6.67 -7.45
CA ILE A 72 0.24 -6.18 -8.58
C ILE A 72 -0.39 -6.62 -9.92
N GLU A 73 -0.86 -7.87 -10.04
CA GLU A 73 -1.51 -8.36 -11.25
C GLU A 73 -2.83 -7.65 -11.57
N THR A 74 -3.60 -7.29 -10.55
CA THR A 74 -4.85 -6.53 -10.71
C THR A 74 -4.63 -5.07 -11.09
N TYR A 75 -3.38 -4.60 -11.08
CA TYR A 75 -3.06 -3.25 -11.50
C TYR A 75 -3.22 -3.13 -13.03
N PRO A 76 -4.07 -2.20 -13.51
CA PRO A 76 -4.16 -1.93 -14.94
C PRO A 76 -2.83 -1.36 -15.42
N LYS A 77 -2.26 -1.98 -16.47
CA LYS A 77 -1.05 -1.52 -17.15
C LYS A 77 -1.34 -0.35 -18.06
#